data_AF-A0A940JBN0-F1
#
_entry.id   AF-A0A940JBN0-F1
#
_cell.length_a   1.000
_cell.length_b   1.000
_cell.length_c   1.000
_cell.angle_alpha   90.00
_cell.angle_beta   90.00
_cell.angle_gamma   90.00
#
_symmetry.space_group_name_H-M   'P 1'
#
loop_
_entity.id
_entity.type
_entity.pdbx_description
1 polymer ?
#
loop_
_entity_poly.entity_id
_entity_poly.type
_entity_poly.pdbx_seq_one_letter_code
_entity_poly.pdbx_strand_id
1 'polypeptide(L)'
;MGKNWVYSVIVEGVTYFFPYKYKNNLFDPNITGVDGYQYMTEYQMMFRLAEQYLIRAEARAQQNKLTEGISDLDKIRERAGLPLIIDNNPEISQENLLNAIFHERQVELFTEYGHRWFDLKRTGKADEVMNVVTPIKSQGTVEWQSHQQFFPIPQSDIDKAPNLTQTAGY
;
A
#
# COMPACT_ATOMS: atom_id res chain seq x y z
N MET A 1 13.56 -6.79 15.98
CA MET A 1 13.09 -5.86 14.92
C MET A 1 12.04 -4.96 15.55
N GLY A 2 12.27 -3.64 15.57
CA GLY A 2 11.44 -2.67 16.28
C GLY A 2 9.99 -2.61 15.76
N LYS A 3 9.03 -2.56 16.68
CA LYS A 3 7.59 -2.81 16.48
C LYS A 3 6.78 -1.66 15.85
N ASN A 4 7.41 -0.58 15.40
CA ASN A 4 6.68 0.61 14.95
C ASN A 4 7.08 1.01 13.53
N TRP A 5 6.18 0.80 12.56
CA TRP A 5 6.34 1.22 11.15
C TRP A 5 5.94 2.68 10.90
N VAL A 6 5.54 3.38 11.95
CA VAL A 6 5.13 4.79 11.94
C VAL A 6 5.80 5.49 13.11
N TYR A 7 6.26 6.71 12.87
CA TYR A 7 6.74 7.63 13.90
C TYR A 7 5.93 8.93 13.84
N SER A 8 6.10 9.81 14.83
CA SER A 8 5.42 11.10 14.84
C SER A 8 6.33 12.24 15.28
N VAL A 9 5.96 13.45 14.86
CA VAL A 9 6.54 14.71 15.31
C VAL A 9 5.41 15.66 15.70
N ILE A 10 5.64 16.48 16.72
CA ILE A 10 4.69 17.51 17.14
C ILE A 10 5.20 18.86 16.67
N VAL A 11 4.40 19.56 15.86
CA VAL A 11 4.69 20.92 15.39
C VAL A 11 3.52 21.80 15.78
N GLU A 12 3.78 22.84 16.58
CA GLU A 12 2.74 23.78 17.07
C GLU A 12 1.55 23.08 17.75
N GLY A 13 1.80 21.98 18.45
CA GLY A 13 0.76 21.19 19.13
C GLY A 13 0.00 20.20 18.23
N VAL A 14 0.28 20.17 16.92
CA VAL A 14 -0.29 19.22 15.97
C VAL A 14 0.64 18.02 15.82
N THR A 15 0.10 16.80 15.96
CA THR A 15 0.86 15.56 15.76
C THR A 15 0.82 15.14 14.29
N TYR A 16 1.99 15.05 13.67
CA TYR A 16 2.17 14.57 12.31
C TYR A 16 2.78 13.17 12.35
N PHE A 17 2.16 12.23 11.64
CA PHE A 17 2.67 10.86 11.50
C PHE A 17 3.42 10.71 10.18
N PHE A 18 4.52 9.97 10.20
CA PHE A 18 5.28 9.67 8.99
C PHE A 18 5.77 8.21 8.98
N PRO A 19 6.00 7.64 7.77
CA PRO A 19 6.52 6.29 7.62
C PRO A 19 7.88 6.11 8.30
N TYR A 20 8.01 5.07 9.11
CA TYR A 20 9.25 4.70 9.79
C TYR A 20 9.70 3.26 9.47
N LYS A 21 9.08 2.66 8.47
CA LYS A 21 9.39 1.32 8.01
C LYS A 21 10.78 1.27 7.37
N TYR A 22 11.57 0.27 7.74
CA TYR A 22 12.95 0.04 7.28
C TYR A 22 13.96 1.16 7.59
N LYS A 23 13.58 2.12 8.45
CA LYS A 23 14.49 3.19 8.86
C LYS A 23 15.67 2.64 9.64
N ASN A 24 16.86 2.92 9.14
CA ASN A 24 18.11 2.54 9.76
C ASN A 24 18.66 3.73 10.53
N ASN A 25 18.58 3.68 11.86
CA ASN A 25 19.21 4.67 12.74
C ASN A 25 20.64 4.30 13.12
N LEU A 26 21.16 3.18 12.62
CA LEU A 26 22.51 2.75 12.94
C LEU A 26 23.49 3.50 12.05
N PHE A 27 24.27 4.33 12.72
CA PHE A 27 25.47 4.95 12.21
C PHE A 27 26.46 3.87 11.76
N ASP A 28 26.86 3.88 10.49
CA ASP A 28 28.02 3.13 10.03
C ASP A 28 29.24 4.07 10.00
N PRO A 29 30.20 3.95 10.94
CA PRO A 29 31.39 4.80 10.96
C PRO A 29 32.26 4.66 9.70
N ASN A 30 32.05 3.61 8.90
CA ASN A 30 32.89 3.30 7.74
C ASN A 30 32.30 3.81 6.40
N ILE A 31 31.08 4.35 6.40
CA ILE A 31 30.45 4.92 5.20
C ILE A 31 30.58 6.45 5.24
N THR A 32 31.58 6.96 4.53
CA THR A 32 31.72 8.40 4.28
C THR A 32 31.06 8.71 2.94
N GLY A 33 30.12 9.65 2.96
CA GLY A 33 29.45 10.11 1.77
C GLY A 33 30.28 11.07 0.92
N VAL A 34 29.72 11.43 -0.24
CA VAL A 34 30.25 12.51 -1.07
C VAL A 34 30.13 13.81 -0.25
N ASP A 35 31.17 14.64 -0.30
CA ASP A 35 31.28 15.92 0.44
C ASP A 35 31.44 15.81 1.98
N GLY A 36 31.83 14.65 2.52
CA GLY A 36 32.17 14.50 3.94
C GLY A 36 30.97 14.33 4.88
N TYR A 37 29.76 14.25 4.33
CA TYR A 37 28.55 13.86 5.08
C TYR A 37 28.50 12.34 5.25
N GLN A 38 28.11 11.85 6.42
CA GLN A 38 27.91 10.41 6.62
C GLN A 38 26.52 10.00 6.14
N TYR A 39 26.45 8.93 5.33
CA TYR A 39 25.19 8.44 4.78
C TYR A 39 24.68 7.25 5.57
N MET A 40 23.39 7.27 5.94
CA MET A 40 22.68 6.07 6.38
C MET A 40 22.26 5.29 5.14
N THR A 41 22.68 4.03 5.04
CA THR A 41 22.23 3.16 3.95
C THR A 41 20.88 2.55 4.32
N GLU A 42 19.85 2.90 3.56
CA GLU A 42 18.51 2.31 3.63
C GLU A 42 18.25 1.50 2.36
N TYR A 43 17.78 0.26 2.52
CA TYR A 43 17.38 -0.55 1.37
C TYR A 43 15.96 -0.18 0.96
N GLN A 44 15.78 0.15 -0.32
CA GLN A 44 14.44 0.33 -0.87
C GLN A 44 13.88 -1.03 -1.33
N MET A 45 12.78 -1.45 -0.71
CA MET A 45 12.16 -2.75 -0.99
C MET A 45 11.18 -2.65 -2.17
N MET A 46 11.67 -2.83 -3.40
CA MET A 46 10.84 -2.83 -4.62
C MET A 46 9.89 -4.03 -4.67
N PHE A 47 10.44 -5.21 -4.39
CA PHE A 47 9.74 -6.49 -4.40
C PHE A 47 10.21 -7.31 -3.23
N ARG A 48 9.31 -8.13 -2.66
CA ARG A 48 9.69 -9.07 -1.62
C ARG A 48 8.74 -10.26 -1.57
N LEU A 49 9.22 -11.33 -0.95
CA LEU A 49 8.54 -12.62 -0.92
C LEU A 49 7.11 -12.55 -0.37
N ALA A 50 6.83 -11.69 0.62
CA ALA A 50 5.47 -11.55 1.14
C ALA A 50 4.47 -11.11 0.08
N GLU A 51 4.90 -10.26 -0.86
CA GLU A 51 4.04 -9.85 -1.97
C GLU A 51 3.64 -11.05 -2.84
N GLN A 52 4.57 -11.98 -3.09
CA GLN A 52 4.31 -13.18 -3.88
C GLN A 52 3.31 -14.12 -3.20
N TYR A 53 3.39 -14.27 -1.88
CA TYR A 53 2.37 -14.99 -1.12
C TYR A 53 1.00 -14.33 -1.23
N LEU A 54 0.92 -13.00 -1.10
CA LEU A 54 -0.34 -12.27 -1.18
C LEU A 54 -0.96 -12.32 -2.58
N ILE A 55 -0.15 -12.17 -3.64
CA ILE A 55 -0.60 -12.32 -5.04
C ILE A 55 -1.15 -13.73 -5.27
N ARG A 56 -0.43 -14.76 -4.81
CA ARG A 56 -0.85 -16.15 -4.97
C ARG A 56 -2.09 -16.49 -4.14
N ALA A 57 -2.20 -15.96 -2.92
CA ALA A 57 -3.38 -16.08 -2.08
C ALA A 57 -4.62 -15.49 -2.77
N GLU A 58 -4.49 -14.27 -3.30
CA GLU A 58 -5.57 -13.60 -4.03
C GLU A 58 -6.01 -14.39 -5.26
N ALA A 59 -5.05 -14.84 -6.09
CA ALA A 59 -5.35 -15.62 -7.28
C ALA A 59 -6.04 -16.95 -6.96
N ARG A 60 -5.65 -17.62 -5.87
CA ARG A 60 -6.29 -18.86 -5.40
C ARG A 60 -7.69 -18.61 -4.87
N ALA A 61 -7.89 -17.56 -4.08
CA ALA A 61 -9.20 -17.16 -3.61
C ALA A 61 -10.15 -16.86 -4.79
N GLN A 62 -9.71 -16.11 -5.81
CA GLN A 62 -10.52 -15.86 -7.01
C GLN A 62 -10.88 -17.15 -7.79
N GLN A 63 -10.03 -18.17 -7.75
CA GLN A 63 -10.30 -19.50 -8.32
C GLN A 63 -11.14 -20.43 -7.43
N ASN A 64 -11.67 -19.93 -6.30
CA ASN A 64 -12.36 -20.73 -5.28
C ASN A 64 -11.49 -21.84 -4.63
N LYS A 65 -10.16 -21.71 -4.71
CA LYS A 65 -9.19 -22.58 -4.03
C LYS A 65 -8.90 -22.05 -2.63
N LEU A 66 -9.92 -22.08 -1.77
CA LEU A 66 -9.92 -21.32 -0.51
C LEU A 66 -8.89 -21.87 0.49
N THR A 67 -8.77 -23.18 0.64
CA THR A 67 -7.78 -23.80 1.54
C THR A 67 -6.35 -23.42 1.17
N GLU A 68 -6.02 -23.39 -0.12
CA GLU A 68 -4.69 -23.00 -0.59
C GLU A 68 -4.47 -21.48 -0.49
N GLY A 69 -5.52 -20.68 -0.62
CA GLY A 69 -5.47 -19.23 -0.39
C GLY A 69 -5.22 -18.89 1.08
N ILE A 70 -5.92 -19.59 1.99
CA ILE A 70 -5.71 -19.52 3.44
C ILE A 70 -4.27 -19.89 3.77
N SER A 71 -3.76 -21.01 3.24
CA SER A 71 -2.38 -21.45 3.49
C SER A 71 -1.34 -20.40 3.10
N ASP A 72 -1.54 -19.68 1.99
CA ASP A 72 -0.63 -18.61 1.57
C ASP A 72 -0.73 -17.37 2.47
N LEU A 73 -1.95 -16.95 2.82
CA LEU A 73 -2.17 -15.81 3.71
C LEU A 73 -1.62 -16.09 5.12
N ASP A 74 -1.83 -17.30 5.64
CA ASP A 74 -1.37 -17.71 6.95
C ASP A 74 0.16 -17.71 7.06
N LYS A 75 0.92 -17.85 5.95
CA LYS A 75 2.38 -17.65 5.99
C LYS A 75 2.79 -16.23 6.39
N ILE A 76 2.01 -15.23 6.00
CA ILE A 76 2.23 -13.83 6.38
C ILE A 76 1.83 -13.61 7.84
N ARG A 77 0.66 -14.13 8.21
CA ARG A 77 0.08 -14.00 9.56
C ARG A 77 0.93 -14.68 10.62
N GLU A 78 1.40 -15.90 10.35
CA GLU A 78 2.32 -16.67 11.19
C GLU A 78 3.59 -15.86 11.49
N ARG A 79 4.24 -15.30 10.45
CA ARG A 79 5.43 -14.47 10.62
C ARG A 79 5.12 -13.19 11.42
N ALA A 80 3.94 -12.62 11.25
CA ALA A 80 3.47 -11.46 12.00
C ALA A 80 3.02 -11.79 13.44
N GLY A 81 2.94 -13.06 13.83
CA GLY A 81 2.44 -13.50 15.14
C GLY A 81 0.93 -13.31 15.30
N LEU A 82 0.17 -13.31 14.20
CA LEU A 82 -1.29 -13.18 14.19
C LEU A 82 -1.97 -14.56 14.22
N PRO A 83 -3.19 -14.67 14.75
CA PRO A 83 -3.96 -15.91 14.71
C PRO A 83 -4.18 -16.39 13.27
N LEU A 84 -3.96 -17.68 13.03
CA LEU A 84 -4.13 -18.27 11.70
C LEU A 84 -5.61 -18.39 11.36
N ILE A 85 -5.95 -18.17 10.08
CA ILE A 85 -7.33 -18.30 9.60
C ILE A 85 -7.74 -19.77 9.61
N ILE A 86 -6.83 -20.68 9.28
CA ILE A 86 -7.13 -22.12 9.27
C ILE A 86 -7.62 -22.63 10.64
N ASP A 87 -7.13 -22.06 11.73
CA ASP A 87 -7.49 -22.47 13.09
C ASP A 87 -8.80 -21.84 13.58
N ASN A 88 -9.11 -20.62 13.13
CA ASN A 88 -10.25 -19.84 13.64
C ASN A 88 -11.49 -19.89 12.75
N ASN A 89 -11.29 -19.95 11.43
CA ASN A 89 -12.37 -19.92 10.45
C ASN A 89 -11.93 -20.62 9.14
N PRO A 90 -11.73 -21.95 9.15
CA PRO A 90 -11.31 -22.70 7.97
C PRO A 90 -12.35 -22.69 6.83
N GLU A 91 -13.62 -22.43 7.14
CA GLU A 91 -14.73 -22.36 6.19
C GLU A 91 -15.09 -20.92 5.76
N ILE A 92 -14.13 -19.99 5.87
CA ILE A 92 -14.30 -18.61 5.45
C ILE A 92 -14.79 -18.52 4.00
N SER A 93 -15.79 -17.68 3.73
CA SER A 93 -16.29 -17.47 2.37
C SER A 93 -15.23 -16.84 1.46
N GLN A 94 -15.38 -17.05 0.15
CA GLN A 94 -14.49 -16.45 -0.86
C GLN A 94 -14.37 -14.93 -0.68
N GLU A 95 -15.50 -14.25 -0.50
CA GLU A 95 -15.56 -12.80 -0.30
C GLU A 95 -14.79 -12.36 0.96
N ASN A 96 -15.02 -13.05 2.08
CA ASN A 96 -14.36 -12.72 3.34
C ASN A 96 -12.86 -13.01 3.28
N LEU A 97 -12.45 -14.07 2.58
CA LEU A 97 -11.03 -14.36 2.35
C LEU A 97 -10.37 -13.28 1.48
N LEU A 98 -11.02 -12.84 0.40
CA LEU A 98 -10.53 -11.74 -0.44
C LEU A 98 -10.38 -10.44 0.35
N ASN A 99 -11.37 -10.10 1.18
CA ASN A 99 -11.30 -8.93 2.06
C ASN A 99 -10.16 -9.04 3.08
N ALA A 100 -9.95 -10.22 3.67
CA ALA A 100 -8.81 -10.48 4.56
C ALA A 100 -7.47 -10.32 3.82
N ILE A 101 -7.34 -10.85 2.61
CA ILE A 101 -6.13 -10.70 1.77
C ILE A 101 -5.87 -9.23 1.44
N PHE A 102 -6.90 -8.46 1.06
CA PHE A 102 -6.75 -7.04 0.77
C PHE A 102 -6.35 -6.22 2.00
N HIS A 103 -6.89 -6.56 3.17
CA HIS A 103 -6.49 -5.94 4.42
C HIS A 103 -5.05 -6.27 4.78
N GLU A 104 -4.66 -7.55 4.71
CA GLU A 104 -3.29 -7.98 5.00
C GLU A 104 -2.31 -7.33 4.02
N ARG A 105 -2.64 -7.25 2.73
CA ARG A 105 -1.81 -6.56 1.72
C ARG A 105 -1.63 -5.07 2.03
N GLN A 106 -2.67 -4.38 2.50
CA GLN A 106 -2.59 -2.98 2.92
C GLN A 106 -1.62 -2.79 4.09
N VAL A 107 -1.69 -3.66 5.11
CA VAL A 107 -0.84 -3.56 6.30
C VAL A 107 0.57 -3.98 5.96
N GLU A 108 0.72 -5.17 5.40
CA GLU A 108 2.00 -5.81 5.10
C GLU A 108 2.83 -4.96 4.16
N LEU A 109 2.25 -4.39 3.09
CA LEU A 109 2.94 -3.55 2.11
C LEU A 109 2.78 -2.05 2.41
N PHE A 110 2.41 -1.67 3.64
CA PHE A 110 2.30 -0.27 4.03
C PHE A 110 3.58 0.49 3.69
N THR A 111 3.43 1.59 2.96
CA THR A 111 4.49 2.51 2.48
C THR A 111 5.53 1.88 1.55
N GLU A 112 5.20 0.78 0.89
CA GLU A 112 6.03 0.17 -0.15
C GLU A 112 5.44 0.52 -1.53
N TYR A 113 6.15 1.34 -2.31
CA TYR A 113 5.92 1.62 -3.74
C TYR A 113 4.48 1.94 -4.18
N GLY A 114 3.65 2.47 -3.27
CA GLY A 114 2.29 2.87 -3.61
C GLY A 114 1.33 1.71 -3.87
N HIS A 115 1.64 0.48 -3.44
CA HIS A 115 0.77 -0.70 -3.65
C HIS A 115 -0.70 -0.41 -3.32
N ARG A 116 -0.96 0.32 -2.22
CA ARG A 116 -2.33 0.66 -1.81
C ARG A 116 -3.12 1.40 -2.91
N TRP A 117 -2.50 2.34 -3.62
CA TRP A 117 -3.19 3.08 -4.67
C TRP A 117 -3.59 2.16 -5.83
N PHE A 118 -2.64 1.34 -6.29
CA PHE A 118 -2.89 0.39 -7.38
C PHE A 118 -3.88 -0.70 -7.00
N ASP A 119 -3.83 -1.17 -5.75
CA ASP A 119 -4.79 -2.14 -5.21
C ASP A 119 -6.21 -1.58 -5.18
N LEU A 120 -6.39 -0.33 -4.74
CA LEU A 120 -7.71 0.31 -4.74
C LEU A 120 -8.26 0.49 -6.16
N LYS A 121 -7.42 0.90 -7.12
CA LYS A 121 -7.83 1.05 -8.52
C LYS A 121 -8.23 -0.27 -9.15
N ARG A 122 -7.38 -1.30 -9.06
CA ARG A 122 -7.64 -2.60 -9.71
C ARG A 122 -8.82 -3.36 -9.09
N THR A 123 -9.15 -3.09 -7.83
CA THR A 123 -10.29 -3.70 -7.13
C THR A 123 -11.57 -2.86 -7.19
N GLY A 124 -11.55 -1.69 -7.84
CA GLY A 124 -12.70 -0.79 -7.91
C GLY A 124 -13.04 -0.09 -6.60
N LYS A 125 -12.17 -0.15 -5.59
CA LYS A 125 -12.38 0.43 -4.25
C LYS A 125 -11.85 1.87 -4.10
N ALA A 126 -11.30 2.45 -5.17
CA ALA A 126 -10.73 3.80 -5.13
C ALA A 126 -11.77 4.85 -4.70
N ASP A 127 -12.94 4.88 -5.34
CA ASP A 127 -13.99 5.85 -5.01
C ASP A 127 -14.52 5.66 -3.58
N GLU A 128 -14.79 4.41 -3.18
CA GLU A 128 -15.23 4.07 -1.81
C GLU A 128 -14.29 4.66 -0.76
N VAL A 129 -12.98 4.45 -0.92
CA VAL A 129 -11.99 4.92 0.06
C VAL A 129 -11.73 6.42 -0.05
N MET A 130 -11.60 6.95 -1.27
CA MET A 130 -11.18 8.34 -1.47
C MET A 130 -12.30 9.34 -1.18
N ASN A 131 -13.57 8.98 -1.35
CA ASN A 131 -14.70 9.78 -0.88
C ASN A 131 -14.67 10.02 0.65
N VAL A 132 -14.13 9.07 1.41
CA VAL A 132 -13.97 9.21 2.87
C VAL A 132 -12.68 9.95 3.21
N VAL A 133 -11.55 9.57 2.59
CA VAL A 133 -10.22 10.05 2.98
C VAL A 133 -9.92 11.47 2.50
N THR A 134 -10.42 11.88 1.33
CA THR A 134 -10.11 13.19 0.74
C THR A 134 -10.63 14.34 1.61
N PRO A 135 -11.90 14.34 2.06
CA PRO A 135 -12.39 15.38 2.97
C PRO A 135 -11.64 15.40 4.30
N ILE A 136 -11.27 14.24 4.85
CA ILE A 136 -10.52 14.17 6.12
C ILE A 136 -9.16 14.88 5.96
N LYS A 137 -8.43 14.58 4.88
CA LYS A 137 -7.10 15.16 4.63
C LYS A 137 -7.14 16.64 4.27
N SER A 138 -8.21 17.08 3.60
CA SER A 138 -8.41 18.47 3.20
C SER A 138 -9.13 19.31 4.27
N GLN A 139 -9.45 18.74 5.43
CA GLN A 139 -10.26 19.40 6.46
C GLN A 139 -11.64 19.86 5.92
N GLY A 140 -12.22 19.06 5.03
CA GLY A 140 -13.52 19.29 4.41
C GLY A 140 -13.50 20.28 3.24
N THR A 141 -12.34 20.77 2.82
CA THR A 141 -12.25 21.79 1.75
C THR A 141 -12.23 21.21 0.34
N VAL A 142 -11.98 19.90 0.19
CA VAL A 142 -11.88 19.21 -1.09
C VAL A 142 -12.71 17.93 -1.06
N GLU A 143 -13.56 17.79 -2.08
CA GLU A 143 -14.30 16.57 -2.38
C GLU A 143 -13.56 15.72 -3.43
N TRP A 144 -13.67 14.40 -3.31
CA TRP A 144 -13.15 13.47 -4.29
C TRP A 144 -14.02 13.49 -5.56
N GLN A 145 -13.39 13.39 -6.73
CA GLN A 145 -14.06 13.23 -8.01
C GLN A 145 -13.56 11.95 -8.68
N SER A 146 -14.47 11.08 -9.16
CA SER A 146 -14.09 9.75 -9.66
C SER A 146 -13.03 9.78 -10.78
N HIS A 147 -13.02 10.80 -11.64
CA HIS A 147 -11.98 10.94 -12.68
C HIS A 147 -10.56 11.11 -12.11
N GLN A 148 -10.41 11.57 -10.87
CA GLN A 148 -9.12 11.75 -10.16
C GLN A 148 -8.37 10.44 -9.93
N GLN A 149 -8.99 9.29 -10.17
CA GLN A 149 -8.29 8.02 -10.19
C GLN A 149 -7.33 7.87 -11.37
N PHE A 150 -7.48 8.68 -12.42
CA PHE A 150 -6.65 8.65 -13.63
C PHE A 150 -5.72 9.86 -13.68
N PHE A 151 -4.63 9.75 -14.46
CA PHE A 151 -3.79 10.92 -14.73
C PHE A 151 -4.35 11.67 -15.95
N PRO A 152 -4.36 13.01 -15.93
CA PRO A 152 -4.62 13.79 -17.13
C PRO A 152 -3.48 13.56 -18.13
N ILE A 153 -3.83 13.49 -19.41
CA ILE A 153 -2.85 13.59 -20.49
C ILE A 153 -2.37 15.04 -20.53
N PRO A 154 -1.05 15.31 -20.56
CA PRO A 154 -0.54 16.67 -20.68
C PRO A 154 -1.13 17.39 -21.90
N GLN A 155 -1.60 18.63 -21.70
CA GLN A 155 -2.25 19.40 -22.76
C GLN A 155 -1.35 19.57 -24.00
N SER A 156 -0.05 19.75 -23.79
CA SER A 156 0.94 19.86 -24.86
C SER A 156 1.05 18.62 -25.75
N ASP A 157 0.68 17.44 -25.25
CA ASP A 157 0.65 16.20 -26.04
C ASP A 157 -0.65 16.08 -26.82
N ILE A 158 -1.78 16.51 -26.24
CA ILE A 158 -3.07 16.65 -26.94
C ILE A 158 -2.95 17.62 -28.12
N ASP A 159 -2.33 18.78 -27.89
CA ASP A 159 -2.16 19.82 -28.91
C ASP A 159 -1.33 19.33 -30.11
N LYS A 160 -0.40 18.40 -29.89
CA LYS A 160 0.47 17.81 -30.92
C LYS A 160 -0.15 16.62 -31.63
N ALA A 161 -1.11 15.93 -31.00
CA ALA A 161 -1.65 14.67 -31.48
C ALA A 161 -3.17 14.81 -31.70
N PRO A 162 -3.63 15.18 -32.92
CA PRO A 162 -5.04 15.47 -33.20
C PRO A 162 -5.98 14.27 -33.01
N ASN A 163 -5.46 13.04 -32.95
CA ASN A 163 -6.22 11.82 -32.67
C ASN A 163 -6.19 11.40 -31.19
N LEU A 164 -5.47 12.12 -30.34
CA LEU A 164 -5.36 11.84 -28.91
C LEU A 164 -6.46 12.59 -28.16
N THR A 165 -7.37 11.85 -27.57
CA THR A 165 -8.44 12.41 -26.73
C THR A 165 -8.03 12.41 -25.27
N GLN A 166 -8.45 13.42 -24.51
CA GLN A 166 -8.18 13.53 -23.08
C GLN A 166 -8.81 12.38 -22.29
N THR A 167 -8.20 12.05 -21.15
CA THR A 167 -8.78 11.18 -20.11
C THR A 167 -10.11 11.75 -19.65
N ALA A 168 -11.17 10.95 -19.69
CA ALA A 168 -12.52 11.41 -19.33
C ALA A 168 -12.57 12.10 -17.96
N GLY A 169 -13.13 13.31 -17.93
CA GLY A 169 -13.24 14.15 -16.73
C GLY A 169 -12.15 15.20 -16.54
N TYR A 170 -11.11 15.19 -17.38
CA TYR A 170 -10.06 16.21 -17.46
C TYR A 170 -10.17 17.08 -18.71
#